data_AF-A0A3K2R3Z7-F1
#
_entry.id   AF-A0A3K2R3Z7-F1
#
_cell.length_a   1.000
_cell.length_b   1.000
_cell.length_c   1.000
_cell.angle_alpha   90.00
_cell.angle_beta   90.00
_cell.angle_gamma   90.00
#
_symmetry.space_group_name_H-M   'P 1'
#
loop_
_entity.id
_entity.type
_entity.pdbx_description
1 polymer ?
#
loop_
_entity_poly.entity_id
_entity_poly.type
_entity_poly.pdbx_seq_one_letter_code
_entity_poly.pdbx_strand_id
1 'polypeptide(L)'
;MSQNYVQTEMPSRHCQADEEWIQQQLQGLPPSLRRKVALKYAEVYEITFDAEPVSFRKENRARHEANTRLRLFVRNQGRALQGYTTQPPLAGTQSRS
;
A
#
# COMPACT_ATOMS: atom_id res chain seq x y z
N MET A 1 29.15 14.39 -4.87
CA MET A 1 27.66 14.39 -4.83
C MET A 1 27.23 13.17 -4.02
N SER A 2 27.04 13.33 -2.72
CA SER A 2 26.64 12.22 -1.84
C SER A 2 25.13 12.02 -2.00
N GLN A 3 24.75 11.10 -2.89
CA GLN A 3 23.37 10.64 -2.97
C GLN A 3 23.04 9.98 -1.63
N ASN A 4 22.24 10.65 -0.80
CA ASN A 4 21.62 10.05 0.38
C ASN A 4 20.67 8.95 -0.12
N TYR A 5 21.23 7.78 -0.39
CA TYR A 5 20.51 6.58 -0.76
C TYR A 5 19.76 6.13 0.49
N VAL A 6 18.60 6.74 0.73
CA VAL A 6 17.66 6.19 1.71
C VAL A 6 17.22 4.87 1.11
N GLN A 7 17.92 3.80 1.50
CA GLN A 7 17.72 2.43 1.06
C GLN A 7 16.27 2.09 1.38
N THR A 8 15.40 2.27 0.39
CA THR A 8 13.97 2.03 0.57
C THR A 8 13.83 0.52 0.50
N GLU A 9 13.60 -0.09 1.66
CA GLU A 9 13.44 -1.55 1.77
C GLU A 9 12.27 -1.99 0.89
N MET A 10 12.59 -2.64 -0.23
CA MET A 10 11.62 -3.18 -1.17
C MET A 10 10.93 -4.41 -0.56
N PRO A 11 9.68 -4.72 -0.95
CA PRO A 11 9.00 -5.94 -0.52
C PRO A 11 9.76 -7.18 -0.96
N SER A 12 9.84 -8.21 -0.10
CA SER A 12 10.51 -9.48 -0.41
C SER A 12 9.92 -10.19 -1.62
N ARG A 13 8.61 -10.06 -1.84
CA ARG A 13 7.90 -10.59 -2.99
C ARG A 13 7.08 -9.50 -3.68
N HIS A 14 7.35 -9.34 -4.96
CA HIS A 14 6.66 -8.42 -5.86
C HIS A 14 6.96 -8.82 -7.31
N CYS A 15 6.17 -8.30 -8.24
CA CYS A 15 6.48 -8.42 -9.66
C CYS A 15 7.55 -7.40 -10.04
N GLN A 16 8.61 -7.84 -10.73
CA GLN A 16 9.72 -6.96 -11.14
C GLN A 16 9.26 -5.81 -12.03
N ALA A 17 8.23 -6.02 -12.85
CA ALA A 17 7.66 -4.97 -13.70
C ALA A 17 7.04 -3.80 -12.91
N ASP A 18 6.69 -4.02 -11.64
CA ASP A 18 6.11 -2.99 -10.76
C ASP A 18 7.16 -2.38 -9.80
N GLU A 19 8.43 -2.79 -9.87
CA GLU A 19 9.48 -2.43 -8.92
C GLU A 19 9.63 -0.90 -8.76
N GLU A 20 9.81 -0.19 -9.87
CA GLU A 20 9.94 1.28 -9.87
C GLU A 20 8.70 1.96 -9.29
N TRP A 21 7.50 1.47 -9.65
CA TRP A 21 6.25 2.04 -9.17
C TRP A 21 6.09 1.84 -7.66
N ILE A 22 6.37 0.63 -7.15
CA ILE A 22 6.32 0.32 -5.72
C ILE A 22 7.32 1.19 -4.95
N GLN A 23 8.54 1.35 -5.47
CA GLN A 23 9.56 2.19 -4.86
C GLN A 23 9.08 3.64 -4.74
N GLN A 24 8.50 4.21 -5.80
CA GLN A 24 7.92 5.56 -5.79
C GLN A 24 6.81 5.70 -4.74
N GLN A 25 5.90 4.71 -4.65
CA GLN A 25 4.83 4.72 -3.65
C GLN A 25 5.39 4.70 -2.22
N LEU A 26 6.40 3.87 -1.94
CA LEU A 26 7.02 3.77 -0.62
C LEU A 26 7.81 5.05 -0.27
N GLN A 27 8.47 5.67 -1.23
CA GLN A 27 9.18 6.94 -1.02
C GLN A 27 8.22 8.07 -0.62
N GLY A 28 6.98 8.05 -1.11
CA GLY A 28 5.91 8.98 -0.71
C GLY A 28 5.44 8.83 0.74
N LEU A 29 5.88 7.79 1.45
CA LEU A 29 5.55 7.57 2.86
C LEU A 29 6.67 8.06 3.80
N PRO A 30 6.34 8.41 5.06
CA PRO A 30 7.35 8.66 6.09
C PRO A 30 8.29 7.46 6.26
N PRO A 31 9.61 7.68 6.47
CA PRO A 31 10.61 6.61 6.57
C PRO A 31 10.24 5.50 7.57
N SER A 32 9.63 5.87 8.71
CA SER A 32 9.21 4.94 9.77
C SER A 32 8.13 3.93 9.33
N LEU A 33 7.34 4.24 8.30
CA LEU A 33 6.27 3.38 7.81
C LEU A 33 6.68 2.51 6.62
N ARG A 34 7.73 2.89 5.88
CA ARG A 34 8.10 2.23 4.62
C ARG A 34 8.31 0.73 4.79
N ARG A 35 9.13 0.33 5.77
CA ARG A 35 9.39 -1.07 6.10
C ARG A 35 8.12 -1.85 6.40
N LYS A 36 7.25 -1.31 7.26
CA LYS A 36 5.99 -1.97 7.65
C LYS A 36 5.07 -2.16 6.45
N VAL A 37 4.97 -1.15 5.60
CA VAL A 37 4.14 -1.20 4.39
C VAL A 37 4.72 -2.18 3.36
N ALA A 38 6.04 -2.22 3.18
CA ALA A 38 6.70 -3.18 2.30
C ALA A 38 6.46 -4.64 2.74
N LEU A 39 6.55 -4.91 4.04
CA LEU A 39 6.23 -6.24 4.60
C LEU A 39 4.76 -6.62 4.35
N LYS A 40 3.82 -5.70 4.62
CA LYS A 40 2.39 -5.94 4.39
C LYS A 40 2.04 -6.09 2.91
N TYR A 41 2.75 -5.39 2.03
CA TYR A 41 2.63 -5.58 0.59
C TYR A 41 3.00 -7.01 0.19
N ALA A 42 4.18 -7.49 0.62
CA ALA A 42 4.66 -8.83 0.29
C ALA A 42 3.71 -9.93 0.81
N GLU A 43 3.21 -9.78 2.05
CA GLU A 43 2.24 -10.70 2.65
C GLU A 43 0.95 -10.79 1.81
N VAL A 44 0.38 -9.66 1.40
CA VAL A 44 -0.83 -9.64 0.56
C VAL A 44 -0.54 -10.27 -0.80
N TYR A 45 0.60 -9.97 -1.39
CA TYR A 45 1.02 -10.54 -2.67
C TYR A 45 1.11 -12.07 -2.60
N GLU A 46 1.79 -12.61 -1.59
CA GLU A 46 1.94 -14.05 -1.38
C GLU A 46 0.59 -14.74 -1.16
N ILE A 47 -0.22 -14.25 -0.22
CA ILE A 47 -1.52 -14.84 0.10
C ILE A 47 -2.42 -14.89 -1.14
N THR A 48 -2.47 -13.79 -1.90
CA THR A 48 -3.35 -13.70 -3.08
C THR A 48 -2.85 -14.53 -4.26
N PHE A 49 -1.52 -14.65 -4.42
CA PHE A 49 -0.92 -15.53 -5.40
C PHE A 49 -1.22 -17.00 -5.09
N ASP A 50 -1.09 -17.40 -3.82
CA ASP A 50 -1.28 -18.78 -3.38
C ASP A 50 -2.77 -19.17 -3.38
N ALA A 51 -3.67 -18.22 -3.06
CA ALA A 51 -5.11 -18.44 -3.08
C ALA A 51 -5.73 -18.54 -4.49
N GLU A 52 -5.09 -17.98 -5.52
CA GLU A 52 -5.63 -18.02 -6.89
C GLU A 52 -5.44 -19.44 -7.49
N PRO A 53 -6.52 -20.16 -7.85
CA PRO A 53 -6.39 -21.53 -8.34
C PRO A 53 -5.83 -21.60 -9.77
N VAL A 54 -6.04 -20.56 -10.57
CA VAL A 54 -5.65 -20.55 -11.98
C VAL A 54 -4.22 -20.05 -12.14
N SER A 55 -3.29 -20.97 -12.42
CA SER A 55 -1.84 -20.72 -12.47
C SER A 55 -1.43 -19.48 -13.27
N PHE A 56 -1.97 -19.29 -14.48
CA PHE A 56 -1.64 -18.14 -15.34
C PHE A 56 -2.27 -16.80 -14.90
N ARG A 57 -3.20 -16.83 -13.94
CA ARG A 57 -3.83 -15.61 -13.37
C ARG A 57 -3.20 -15.17 -12.06
N LYS A 58 -2.51 -16.07 -11.35
CA LYS A 58 -1.93 -15.85 -10.02
C LYS A 58 -1.18 -14.52 -9.92
N GLU A 59 -0.22 -14.32 -10.80
CA GLU A 59 0.62 -13.11 -10.83
C GLU A 59 -0.22 -11.84 -10.97
N ASN A 60 -1.13 -11.80 -11.96
CA ASN A 60 -1.97 -10.62 -12.18
C ASN A 60 -2.93 -10.37 -11.02
N ARG A 61 -3.47 -11.43 -10.42
CA ARG A 61 -4.36 -11.31 -9.25
C ARG A 61 -3.61 -10.73 -8.05
N ALA A 62 -2.40 -11.22 -7.80
CA ALA A 62 -1.56 -10.78 -6.71
C ALA A 62 -1.11 -9.33 -6.85
N ARG A 63 -0.61 -8.98 -8.05
CA ARG A 63 -0.27 -7.60 -8.42
C ARG A 63 -1.45 -6.67 -8.23
N HIS A 64 -2.63 -7.04 -8.72
CA HIS A 64 -3.82 -6.20 -8.65
C HIS A 64 -4.20 -5.88 -7.20
N GLU A 65 -4.28 -6.88 -6.33
CA GLU A 65 -4.70 -6.68 -4.94
C GLU A 65 -3.64 -5.88 -4.15
N ALA A 66 -2.37 -6.29 -4.24
CA ALA A 66 -1.28 -5.65 -3.50
C ALA A 66 -1.07 -4.19 -3.94
N ASN A 67 -1.05 -3.92 -5.26
CA ASN A 67 -0.88 -2.56 -5.79
C ASN A 67 -2.08 -1.67 -5.47
N THR A 68 -3.30 -2.20 -5.55
CA THR A 68 -4.52 -1.45 -5.19
C THR A 68 -4.47 -1.03 -3.72
N ARG A 69 -4.14 -1.97 -2.83
CA ARG A 69 -4.04 -1.68 -1.39
C ARG A 69 -2.95 -0.67 -1.07
N LEU A 70 -1.78 -0.78 -1.71
CA LEU A 70 -0.68 0.18 -1.53
C LEU A 70 -1.09 1.59 -1.96
N ARG A 71 -1.70 1.73 -3.14
CA ARG A 71 -2.18 3.00 -3.67
C ARG A 71 -3.21 3.65 -2.75
N LEU A 72 -4.18 2.87 -2.27
CA LEU A 72 -5.20 3.35 -1.34
C LEU A 72 -4.58 3.82 -0.02
N PHE A 73 -3.63 3.07 0.52
CA PHE A 73 -2.95 3.42 1.76
C PHE A 73 -2.17 4.73 1.63
N VAL A 74 -1.33 4.86 0.59
CA VAL A 74 -0.54 6.08 0.33
C VAL A 74 -1.44 7.30 0.17
N ARG A 75 -2.52 7.17 -0.61
CA ARG A 75 -3.51 8.25 -0.80
C ARG A 75 -4.18 8.67 0.50
N ASN A 76 -4.57 7.70 1.34
CA ASN A 76 -5.24 7.98 2.61
C ASN A 76 -4.28 8.59 3.64
N GLN A 77 -3.03 8.13 3.70
CA GLN A 77 -1.99 8.73 4.54
C GLN A 77 -1.70 10.19 4.16
N GLY A 78 -1.67 10.50 2.85
CA GLY A 78 -1.54 11.88 2.39
C GLY A 78 -2.63 12.79 2.96
N ARG A 79 -3.89 12.32 3.03
CA ARG A 79 -5.01 13.07 3.60
C ARG A 79 -4.90 13.21 5.13
N ALA A 80 -4.54 12.14 5.82
CA ALA A 80 -4.40 12.15 7.28
C ALA A 80 -3.26 13.09 7.75
N LEU A 81 -2.13 13.08 7.05
CA LEU A 81 -0.98 13.96 7.33
C LEU A 81 -1.26 15.44 7.01
N GLN A 82 -2.16 15.73 6.07
CA GLN A 82 -2.61 17.09 5.75
C GLN A 82 -3.64 17.65 6.76
N GLY A 83 -3.90 16.95 7.87
CA GLY A 83 -4.80 17.42 8.92
C GLY A 83 -6.29 17.26 8.59
N TYR A 84 -6.64 16.54 7.52
CA TYR A 84 -8.04 16.18 7.21
C TYR A 84 -8.53 15.00 8.06
N THR A 85 -8.29 15.06 9.37
CA THR A 85 -9.02 14.21 10.33
C THR A 85 -10.42 14.78 10.45
N THR A 86 -11.32 14.38 9.54
CA THR A 86 -12.74 14.67 9.70
C THR A 86 -13.19 14.11 11.03
N GLN A 87 -13.88 14.92 11.85
CA GLN A 87 -14.45 14.45 13.12
C GLN A 87 -15.28 13.19 12.84
N PRO A 88 -15.14 12.14 13.67
CA PRO A 88 -15.94 10.93 13.51
C PRO A 88 -17.42 11.34 13.54
N PRO A 89 -18.27 10.80 12.64
CA PRO A 89 -19.69 11.09 12.68
C PRO A 89 -20.20 10.68 14.06
N LEU A 90 -20.72 11.66 14.81
CA LEU A 90 -21.36 11.42 16.10
C LEU A 90 -22.56 10.50 15.84
N ALA A 91 -22.47 9.26 16.29
CA ALA A 91 -23.59 8.33 16.23
C ALA A 91 -24.73 8.91 17.10
N GLY A 92 -25.75 9.50 16.49
CA GLY A 92 -26.90 9.99 17.26
C GLY A 92 -27.91 10.91 16.58
N THR A 93 -27.63 11.54 15.44
CA THR A 93 -28.63 12.42 14.80
C THR A 93 -29.46 11.66 13.76
N GLN A 94 -30.37 10.82 14.25
CA GLN A 94 -31.55 10.46 13.47
C GLN A 94 -32.37 11.73 13.25
N SER A 95 -32.27 12.33 12.06
CA SER A 95 -33.24 13.32 11.62
C SER A 95 -34.54 12.56 11.32
N ARG A 96 -35.44 12.50 12.30
CA ARG A 96 -36.82 12.07 12.06
C ARG A 96 -37.48 13.14 11.18
N SER A 97 -37.77 12.76 9.94
CA SER A 97 -38.79 13.40 9.10
C SER A 97 -40.18 12.95 9.54
#